data_AF-A0A6A5SE51-F1
#
_entry.id   AF-A0A6A5SE51-F1
#
_cell.length_a   1.000
_cell.length_b   1.000
_cell.length_c   1.000
_cell.angle_alpha   90.00
_cell.angle_beta   90.00
_cell.angle_gamma   90.00
#
_symmetry.space_group_name_H-M   'P 1'
#
loop_
_entity.id
_entity.type
_entity.pdbx_description
1 polymer ?
#
loop_
_entity_poly.entity_id
_entity_poly.type
_entity_poly.pdbx_seq_one_letter_code
_entity_poly.pdbx_strand_id
1 'polypeptide(L)'
;DFNTKDTWWDPLCTNPSSGADNFTQWIEAQHLELINIPGIGTFFRPNMSRESVLDLAFATQDLAGKIEDWQVLPGLGSDHHSILFAI
;
A
#
# COMPACT_ATOMS: atom_id res chain seq x y z
N ASP A 1 3.71 -7.33 0.44
CA ASP A 1 2.45 -7.88 0.97
C ASP A 1 2.36 -7.72 2.47
N PHE A 2 1.44 -6.87 2.93
CA PHE A 2 1.12 -6.69 4.35
C PHE A 2 -0.18 -7.38 4.75
N ASN A 3 -0.99 -7.79 3.76
CA ASN A 3 -2.33 -8.37 3.93
C ASN A 3 -3.21 -7.67 4.99
N THR A 4 -3.02 -6.35 5.12
CA THR A 4 -3.66 -5.51 6.13
C THR A 4 -4.45 -4.42 5.41
N LYS A 5 -5.68 -4.18 5.86
CA LYS A 5 -6.54 -3.13 5.32
C LYS A 5 -6.62 -1.99 6.31
N ASP A 6 -6.51 -0.77 5.81
CA ASP A 6 -6.64 0.44 6.61
C ASP A 6 -7.07 1.61 5.73
N THR A 7 -7.67 2.64 6.33
CA THR A 7 -8.08 3.85 5.60
C THR A 7 -6.90 4.72 5.18
N TRP A 8 -5.72 4.56 5.79
CA TRP A 8 -4.53 5.33 5.44
C TRP A 8 -4.05 5.06 4.01
N TRP A 9 -4.01 3.78 3.59
CA TRP A 9 -3.63 3.41 2.21
C TRP A 9 -4.81 3.08 1.31
N ASP A 10 -6.01 2.90 1.86
CA ASP A 10 -7.24 2.71 1.10
C ASP A 10 -8.37 3.58 1.65
N PRO A 11 -8.58 4.81 1.13
CA PRO A 11 -9.58 5.74 1.64
C PRO A 11 -11.03 5.23 1.60
N LEU A 12 -11.31 4.20 0.78
CA LEU A 12 -12.63 3.58 0.67
C LEU A 12 -12.75 2.30 1.51
N CYS A 13 -11.77 2.02 2.38
CA CYS A 13 -11.79 0.87 3.27
C CYS A 13 -12.89 1.04 4.32
N THR A 14 -13.90 0.16 4.29
CA THR A 14 -14.99 0.15 5.27
C THR A 14 -14.78 -0.81 6.42
N ASN A 15 -13.85 -1.77 6.25
CA ASN A 15 -13.54 -2.82 7.22
C ASN A 15 -12.02 -2.95 7.37
N PRO A 16 -11.36 -2.06 8.15
CA PRO A 16 -9.96 -2.19 8.48
C PRO A 16 -9.64 -3.53 9.16
N SER A 17 -8.43 -4.03 8.99
CA SER A 17 -7.95 -5.24 9.63
C SER A 17 -7.81 -5.04 11.15
N SER A 18 -8.07 -6.09 11.93
CA SER A 18 -7.77 -6.07 13.37
C SER A 18 -6.27 -5.82 13.59
N GLY A 19 -5.94 -4.75 14.32
CA GLY A 19 -4.55 -4.35 14.60
C GLY A 19 -3.94 -3.38 13.58
N ALA A 20 -4.71 -2.92 12.59
CA ALA A 20 -4.27 -1.87 11.66
C ALA A 20 -3.82 -0.61 12.44
N ASP A 21 -4.60 -0.14 13.42
CA ASP A 21 -4.24 1.00 14.28
C ASP A 21 -2.89 0.82 15.00
N ASN A 22 -2.58 -0.38 15.49
CA ASN A 22 -1.29 -0.63 16.15
C ASN A 22 -0.14 -0.59 15.14
N PHE A 23 -0.39 -1.08 13.92
CA PHE A 23 0.59 -1.06 12.86
C PHE A 23 0.83 0.38 12.36
N THR A 24 -0.22 1.18 12.19
CA THR A 24 -0.09 2.59 11.79
C THR A 24 0.66 3.41 12.84
N GLN A 25 0.34 3.23 14.13
CA GLN A 25 1.09 3.85 15.23
C GLN A 25 2.57 3.44 15.23
N TRP A 26 2.87 2.18 14.93
CA TRP A 26 4.24 1.71 14.84
C TRP A 26 4.99 2.37 13.68
N ILE A 27 4.37 2.47 12.50
CA ILE A 27 4.93 3.16 11.32
C ILE A 27 5.25 4.62 11.65
N GLU A 28 4.33 5.34 12.28
CA GLU A 28 4.54 6.72 12.73
C GLU A 28 5.69 6.82 13.72
N ALA A 29 5.75 5.92 14.72
CA ALA A 29 6.82 5.89 15.71
C ALA A 29 8.21 5.55 15.12
N GLN A 30 8.26 4.89 13.95
CA GLN A 30 9.49 4.65 13.21
C GLN A 30 9.86 5.77 12.24
N HIS A 31 9.07 6.85 12.15
CA HIS A 31 9.25 7.93 11.18
C HIS A 31 9.31 7.42 9.73
N LEU A 32 8.45 6.46 9.41
CA LEU A 32 8.30 5.91 8.07
C LEU A 32 7.15 6.59 7.34
N GLU A 33 7.34 6.88 6.06
CA GLU A 33 6.33 7.47 5.19
C GLU A 33 5.83 6.43 4.20
N LEU A 34 4.50 6.39 4.02
CA LEU A 34 3.86 5.59 2.99
C LEU A 34 4.17 6.21 1.63
N ILE A 35 4.81 5.44 0.74
CA ILE A 35 5.12 5.92 -0.62
C ILE A 35 4.01 5.61 -1.62
N ASN A 36 3.11 4.69 -1.28
CA ASN A 36 1.96 4.37 -2.12
C ASN A 36 1.09 5.60 -2.34
N ILE A 37 0.51 5.70 -3.54
CA ILE A 37 -0.63 6.59 -3.77
C ILE A 37 -1.88 5.91 -3.20
N PRO A 38 -2.56 6.47 -2.17
CA PRO A 38 -3.68 5.82 -1.52
C PRO A 38 -4.82 5.49 -2.49
N GLY A 39 -5.40 4.30 -2.34
CA GLY A 39 -6.53 3.81 -3.14
C GLY A 39 -6.14 3.15 -4.46
N ILE A 40 -4.87 3.16 -4.87
CA ILE A 40 -4.41 2.41 -6.05
C ILE A 40 -4.26 0.93 -5.68
N GLY A 41 -5.09 0.09 -6.31
CA GLY A 41 -5.15 -1.35 -6.05
C GLY A 41 -3.84 -2.07 -6.34
N THR A 42 -3.48 -3.00 -5.47
CA THR A 42 -2.30 -3.88 -5.62
C THR A 42 -2.67 -5.36 -5.62
N PHE A 43 -3.93 -5.68 -5.32
CA PHE A 43 -4.43 -7.04 -5.30
C PHE A 43 -5.80 -7.13 -5.94
N PHE A 44 -5.99 -8.11 -6.81
CA PHE A 44 -7.23 -8.34 -7.52
C PHE A 44 -7.62 -9.82 -7.50
N ARG A 45 -8.92 -10.09 -7.50
CA ARG A 45 -9.46 -11.43 -7.78
C ARG A 45 -10.70 -11.31 -8.66
N PRO A 46 -11.06 -12.37 -9.40
CA PRO A 46 -12.32 -12.41 -10.11
C PRO A 46 -13.49 -12.06 -9.18
N ASN A 47 -14.43 -11.25 -9.70
CA ASN A 47 -15.67 -10.82 -9.01
C ASN A 47 -15.49 -9.83 -7.84
N MET A 48 -14.31 -9.23 -7.67
CA MET A 48 -14.17 -8.07 -6.79
C MET A 48 -14.77 -6.82 -7.46
N SER A 49 -15.52 -6.02 -6.70
CA SER A 49 -16.06 -4.74 -7.19
C SER A 49 -14.98 -3.67 -7.37
N ARG A 50 -13.90 -3.79 -6.60
CA ARG A 50 -12.68 -2.99 -6.68
C ARG A 50 -11.50 -3.80 -6.18
N GLU A 51 -10.31 -3.50 -6.68
CA GLU A 51 -9.06 -4.04 -6.16
C GLU A 51 -8.81 -3.60 -4.71
N SER A 52 -8.06 -4.40 -3.96
CA SER A 52 -7.62 -4.06 -2.60
C SER A 52 -6.20 -3.52 -2.62
N VAL A 53 -5.87 -2.67 -1.65
CA VAL A 53 -4.51 -2.15 -1.42
C VAL A 53 -3.89 -2.95 -0.29
N LEU A 54 -3.06 -3.96 -0.61
CA LEU A 54 -2.48 -4.90 0.36
C LEU A 54 -0.94 -4.92 0.31
N ASP A 55 -0.36 -4.62 -0.84
CA ASP A 55 1.07 -4.36 -0.99
C ASP A 55 1.35 -2.88 -0.76
N LEU A 56 2.20 -2.62 0.22
CA LEU A 56 2.61 -1.28 0.62
C LEU A 56 4.12 -1.18 0.51
N ALA A 57 4.61 0.04 0.38
CA ALA A 57 6.01 0.37 0.52
C ALA A 57 6.13 1.59 1.42
N PHE A 58 7.17 1.58 2.24
CA PHE A 58 7.47 2.64 3.18
C PHE A 58 8.95 3.00 3.07
N ALA A 59 9.26 4.27 3.29
CA ALA A 59 10.62 4.78 3.30
C ALA A 59 10.85 5.67 4.52
N THR A 60 12.10 5.83 4.95
CA THR A 60 12.45 6.88 5.90
C THR A 60 12.24 8.24 5.23
N GLN A 61 11.98 9.28 6.02
CA GLN A 61 11.70 10.63 5.53
C GLN A 61 12.79 11.15 4.56
N ASP A 62 14.08 10.89 4.86
CA ASP A 62 15.22 11.30 4.03
C ASP A 62 15.27 10.62 2.65
N LEU A 63 14.59 9.49 2.50
CA LEU A 63 14.50 8.72 1.26
C LEU A 63 13.17 8.94 0.55
N ALA A 64 12.07 9.13 1.29
CA ALA A 64 10.73 9.31 0.74
C ALA A 64 10.69 10.47 -0.28
N GLY A 65 11.34 11.59 0.04
CA GLY A 65 11.44 12.74 -0.87
C GLY A 65 12.31 12.55 -2.11
N LYS A 66 12.99 11.40 -2.27
CA LYS A 66 13.79 11.04 -3.45
C LYS A 66 13.14 9.96 -4.30
N ILE A 67 12.06 9.37 -3.81
CA ILE A 67 11.36 8.32 -4.55
C ILE A 67 10.55 8.96 -5.66
N GLU A 68 10.75 8.48 -6.88
CA GLU A 68 10.09 8.97 -8.08
C GLU A 68 9.34 7.83 -8.80
N ASP A 69 8.37 8.21 -9.63
CA ASP A 69 7.67 7.32 -10.56
C ASP A 69 7.03 6.07 -9.92
N TRP A 70 6.52 6.21 -8.68
CA TRP A 70 5.78 5.13 -8.03
C TRP A 70 4.55 4.73 -8.86
N GLN A 71 4.45 3.44 -9.17
CA GLN A 71 3.36 2.89 -9.95
C GLN A 71 3.10 1.42 -9.64
N VAL A 72 1.92 0.97 -10.04
CA VAL A 72 1.51 -0.43 -10.00
C VAL A 72 1.59 -1.02 -11.40
N LEU A 73 2.23 -2.20 -11.52
CA LEU A 73 2.39 -2.94 -12.76
C LEU A 73 1.46 -4.17 -12.77
N PRO A 74 0.36 -4.12 -13.53
CA PRO A 74 -0.55 -5.25 -13.64
C PRO A 74 -0.05 -6.31 -14.62
N GLY A 75 -0.63 -7.52 -14.54
CA GLY A 75 -0.51 -8.52 -15.60
C GLY A 75 0.79 -9.32 -15.62
N LEU A 76 1.48 -9.42 -14.49
CA LEU A 76 2.74 -10.18 -14.36
C LEU A 76 2.55 -11.64 -13.90
N GLY A 77 1.36 -12.19 -14.09
CA GLY A 77 1.06 -13.60 -13.79
C GLY A 77 0.74 -13.92 -12.32
N SER A 78 0.41 -12.90 -11.53
CA SER A 78 0.00 -13.00 -10.13
C SER A 78 -1.34 -12.29 -9.91
N ASP A 79 -2.07 -12.65 -8.85
CA ASP A 79 -3.23 -11.90 -8.34
C ASP A 79 -2.82 -10.65 -7.53
N HIS A 80 -1.52 -10.50 -7.29
CA HIS A 80 -0.88 -9.28 -6.84
C HIS A 80 -0.19 -8.55 -8.00
N HIS A 81 -0.46 -7.25 -8.10
CA HIS A 81 0.29 -6.37 -8.98
C HIS A 81 1.63 -6.00 -8.36
N SER A 82 2.67 -5.85 -9.19
CA SER A 82 3.98 -5.42 -8.67
C SER A 82 4.02 -3.91 -8.44
N ILE A 83 4.83 -3.48 -7.47
CA ILE A 83 5.12 -2.06 -7.23
C ILE A 83 6.47 -1.73 -7.88
N LEU A 84 6.52 -0.65 -8.65
CA LEU A 84 7.74 -0.11 -9.25
C LEU A 84 7.91 1.35 -8.79
N PHE A 85 9.15 1.74 -8.48
CA PHE A 85 9.56 3.11 -8.22
C PHE A 85 11.07 3.24 -8.45
N ALA A 86 11.56 4.48 -8.55
CA ALA A 86 12.99 4.82 -8.63
C ALA A 86 13.46 5.56 -7.36
N ILE A 87 14.78 5.58 -7.14
CA ILE A 87 15.48 6.30 -6.07
C ILE A 87 16.66 7.05 -6.69
#